data_AF-A0A975HD09-F1
#
_entry.id   AF-A0A975HD09-F1
#
_cell.length_a   1.000
_cell.length_b   1.000
_cell.length_c   1.000
_cell.angle_alpha   90.00
_cell.angle_beta   90.00
_cell.angle_gamma   90.00
#
_symmetry.space_group_name_H-M   'P 1'
#
loop_
_entity.id
_entity.type
_entity.pdbx_description
1 polymer ?
#
loop_
_entity_poly.entity_id
_entity_poly.type
_entity_poly.pdbx_seq_one_letter_code
_entity_poly.pdbx_strand_id
1 'polypeptide(L)'
;MIKILTAAAGCLFAAGPLFAQALTIDQVAELSAAGLGDEAIIAKMRRDGATFDLSAGQMLDLKKRGVSAPVIAAMLGTGTSAAAASPVMSLTSPDPMAPHPAGVYVLVKGPSAEMQKLDATVVNQAKSGGIWGYVLTGGIASLSIKATIQNETARVGVGDPSPVFFFFFDESNPEAARQSVAWTSGTAATVTSPSEFTLIRLNEKDGRREARVGSMNIGGTKTGVMDQDRIAFQYDAVRPGVYRVTPREPLEPGEYGFIYSLAAGGAAGALAARIFDFSVQPRAGVQLASAAPSEHSMPKVVPSTLSSAPAAGAQWRQASYSPGTSIAFIDAASVRRQGDVVRFREALYYRPDQGSDHFVALREANCRDRSFRNISVSYYLGKSAVGSKGESAEAITPKRGTVDEETVLAACGSRKFGKLFEDPDAAAASFFSTAK
;
A
#
# COMPACT_ATOMS: atom_id res chain seq x y z
N MET A 1 -10.25 82.38 44.81
CA MET A 1 -8.87 82.07 45.24
C MET A 1 -8.95 81.06 46.37
N ILE A 2 -8.39 79.87 46.16
CA ILE A 2 -7.66 78.99 47.13
C ILE A 2 -7.54 77.62 46.44
N LYS A 3 -6.28 77.23 46.17
CA LYS A 3 -5.85 75.89 45.73
C LYS A 3 -5.77 74.98 46.96
N ILE A 4 -5.88 73.66 46.77
CA ILE A 4 -4.96 72.59 47.25
C ILE A 4 -5.67 71.20 47.25
N LEU A 5 -5.24 70.40 46.26
CA LEU A 5 -4.69 69.03 46.32
C LEU A 5 -5.53 67.78 46.78
N THR A 6 -5.68 66.87 45.81
CA THR A 6 -5.32 65.43 45.77
C THR A 6 -5.68 64.48 46.92
N ALA A 7 -6.42 63.41 46.59
CA ALA A 7 -5.94 62.02 46.66
C ALA A 7 -6.89 61.06 45.92
N ALA A 8 -6.34 60.33 44.94
CA ALA A 8 -7.00 59.24 44.24
C ALA A 8 -6.86 57.93 45.04
N ALA A 9 -7.96 57.19 45.20
CA ALA A 9 -7.94 55.80 45.68
C ALA A 9 -8.63 54.93 44.64
N GLY A 10 -7.84 54.34 43.75
CA GLY A 10 -8.31 53.30 42.83
C GLY A 10 -8.46 51.98 43.58
N CYS A 11 -9.69 51.49 43.72
CA CYS A 11 -9.96 50.11 44.12
C CYS A 11 -9.57 49.18 42.98
N LEU A 12 -8.37 48.62 43.06
CA LEU A 12 -7.91 47.53 42.22
C LEU A 12 -8.57 46.23 42.72
N PHE A 13 -9.66 45.80 42.08
CA PHE A 13 -10.16 44.43 42.25
C PHE A 13 -9.15 43.47 41.62
N ALA A 14 -8.27 42.90 42.44
CA ALA A 14 -7.46 41.75 42.05
C ALA A 14 -8.37 40.51 42.01
N ALA A 15 -8.94 40.20 40.84
CA ALA A 15 -9.47 38.87 40.56
C ALA A 15 -8.27 37.92 40.44
N GLY A 16 -7.82 37.36 41.56
CA GLY A 16 -6.89 36.25 41.56
C GLY A 16 -7.54 35.02 40.91
N PRO A 17 -6.80 34.20 40.15
CA PRO A 17 -7.32 32.92 39.68
C PRO A 17 -7.65 32.06 40.90
N LEU A 18 -8.92 31.64 41.02
CA LEU A 18 -9.31 30.54 41.89
C LEU A 18 -8.57 29.29 41.41
N PHE A 19 -7.45 28.96 42.05
CA PHE A 19 -6.85 27.64 41.91
C PHE A 19 -7.87 26.63 42.44
N ALA A 20 -8.37 25.76 41.56
CA ALA A 20 -9.15 24.60 41.97
C ALA A 20 -8.30 23.78 42.95
N GLN A 21 -8.71 23.69 44.21
CA GLN A 21 -8.01 22.90 45.22
C GLN A 21 -8.14 21.42 44.85
N ALA A 22 -7.00 20.73 44.74
CA ALA A 22 -6.99 19.29 44.53
C ALA A 22 -7.75 18.59 45.66
N LEU A 23 -8.57 17.60 45.30
CA LEU A 23 -9.42 16.87 46.23
C LEU A 23 -8.55 16.10 47.25
N THR A 24 -8.79 16.31 48.54
CA THR A 24 -8.06 15.66 49.64
C THR A 24 -8.75 14.38 50.13
N ILE A 25 -8.02 13.53 50.86
CA ILE A 25 -8.55 12.28 51.45
C ILE A 25 -9.78 12.56 52.32
N ASP A 26 -9.75 13.63 53.13
CA ASP A 26 -10.85 14.00 54.01
C ASP A 26 -12.08 14.48 53.24
N GLN A 27 -11.89 15.22 52.14
CA GLN A 27 -13.00 15.65 51.28
C GLN A 27 -13.68 14.47 50.59
N VAL A 28 -12.94 13.41 50.22
CA VAL A 28 -13.55 12.18 49.68
C VAL A 28 -14.44 11.51 50.73
N ALA A 29 -13.97 11.45 51.97
CA ALA A 29 -14.76 10.91 53.08
C ALA A 29 -15.99 11.77 53.39
N GLU A 30 -15.89 13.09 53.33
CA GLU A 30 -17.03 14.01 53.50
C GLU A 30 -18.07 13.85 52.39
N LEU A 31 -17.65 13.74 51.12
CA LEU A 31 -18.56 13.54 49.99
C LEU A 31 -19.28 12.19 50.09
N SER A 32 -18.58 11.16 50.55
CA SER A 32 -19.18 9.84 50.79
C SER A 32 -20.17 9.88 51.97
N ALA A 33 -19.81 10.55 53.08
CA ALA A 33 -20.69 10.75 54.22
C ALA A 33 -21.91 11.61 53.89
N ALA A 34 -21.79 12.54 52.95
CA ALA A 34 -22.89 13.34 52.40
C ALA A 34 -23.83 12.53 51.48
N GLY A 35 -23.55 11.25 51.24
CA GLY A 35 -24.39 10.36 50.44
C GLY A 35 -24.25 10.55 48.93
N LEU A 36 -23.16 11.18 48.47
CA LEU A 36 -22.88 11.28 47.04
C LEU A 36 -22.55 9.88 46.49
N GLY A 37 -23.21 9.47 45.41
CA GLY A 37 -23.02 8.14 44.83
C GLY A 37 -21.59 7.90 44.35
N ASP A 38 -21.11 6.66 44.50
CA ASP A 38 -19.73 6.24 44.21
C ASP A 38 -19.22 6.74 42.84
N GLU A 39 -20.03 6.61 41.78
CA GLU A 39 -19.66 7.06 40.43
C GLU A 39 -19.44 8.57 40.32
N ALA A 40 -20.21 9.37 41.06
CA ALA A 40 -20.06 10.82 41.06
C ALA A 40 -18.78 11.26 41.81
N ILE A 41 -18.45 10.57 42.91
CA ILE A 41 -17.19 10.78 43.64
C ILE A 41 -16.00 10.39 42.76
N ILE A 42 -16.03 9.21 42.13
CA ILE A 42 -14.98 8.73 41.22
C ILE A 42 -14.82 9.67 40.02
N ALA A 43 -15.92 10.15 39.42
CA ALA A 43 -15.87 11.12 38.33
C ALA A 43 -15.24 12.46 38.75
N LYS A 44 -15.54 12.94 39.96
CA LYS A 44 -14.93 14.17 40.51
C LYS A 44 -13.44 13.99 40.79
N MET A 45 -13.04 12.86 41.39
CA MET A 45 -11.62 12.50 41.59
C MET A 45 -10.84 12.52 40.28
N ARG A 46 -11.41 11.93 39.21
CA ARG A 46 -10.81 11.92 37.86
C ARG A 46 -10.72 13.32 37.26
N ARG A 47 -11.78 14.13 37.39
CA ARG A 47 -11.81 15.51 36.86
C ARG A 47 -10.76 16.41 37.54
N ASP A 48 -10.63 16.28 38.85
CA ASP A 48 -9.77 17.16 39.66
C ASP A 48 -8.30 16.69 39.67
N GLY A 49 -7.99 15.54 39.04
CA GLY A 49 -6.63 15.01 38.92
C GLY A 49 -5.97 14.69 40.27
N ALA A 50 -6.78 14.38 41.29
CA ALA A 50 -6.27 14.13 42.63
C ALA A 50 -5.50 12.81 42.69
N THR A 51 -4.33 12.83 43.33
CA THR A 51 -3.49 11.64 43.57
C THR A 51 -3.48 11.34 45.07
N PHE A 52 -3.65 10.07 45.43
CA PHE A 52 -3.69 9.63 46.82
C PHE A 52 -2.62 8.59 47.07
N ASP A 53 -1.72 8.87 48.01
CA ASP A 53 -0.82 7.87 48.59
C ASP A 53 -1.47 7.32 49.87
N LEU A 54 -2.16 6.17 49.74
CA LEU A 54 -2.90 5.55 50.83
C LEU A 54 -2.10 4.42 51.46
N SER A 55 -1.72 4.59 52.72
CA SER A 55 -1.24 3.49 53.55
C SER A 55 -2.36 2.53 53.95
N ALA A 56 -2.01 1.32 54.41
CA ALA A 56 -2.96 0.33 54.92
C ALA A 56 -3.82 0.87 56.07
N GLY A 57 -3.26 1.71 56.94
CA GLY A 57 -4.01 2.37 58.01
C GLY A 57 -5.05 3.35 57.49
N GLN A 58 -4.72 4.14 56.47
CA GLN A 58 -5.64 5.12 55.86
C GLN A 58 -6.77 4.44 55.08
N MET A 59 -6.51 3.31 54.42
CA MET A 59 -7.58 2.52 53.78
C MET A 59 -8.60 2.00 54.80
N LEU A 60 -8.12 1.57 55.97
CA LEU A 60 -8.98 1.08 57.03
C LEU A 60 -9.79 2.22 57.68
N ASP A 61 -9.18 3.40 57.83
CA ASP A 61 -9.87 4.60 58.32
C ASP A 61 -10.98 5.07 57.37
N LEU A 62 -10.69 5.14 56.06
CA LEU A 62 -11.68 5.49 55.04
C LEU A 62 -12.88 4.54 55.05
N LYS A 63 -12.62 3.23 55.16
CA LYS A 63 -13.69 2.23 55.26
C LYS A 63 -14.53 2.40 56.52
N LYS A 64 -13.92 2.74 57.66
CA LYS A 64 -14.63 3.04 58.92
C LYS A 64 -15.48 4.31 58.81
N ARG A 65 -15.03 5.30 58.02
CA ARG A 65 -15.74 6.56 57.75
C ARG A 65 -16.85 6.43 56.71
N GLY A 66 -17.16 5.22 56.26
CA GLY A 66 -18.27 4.94 55.35
C GLY A 66 -17.91 5.04 53.87
N VAL A 67 -16.64 5.26 53.53
CA VAL A 67 -16.19 5.27 52.12
C VAL A 67 -16.26 3.86 51.56
N SER A 68 -16.95 3.72 50.43
CA SER A 68 -17.19 2.44 49.79
C SER A 68 -15.91 1.83 49.21
N ALA A 69 -15.86 0.50 49.12
CA ALA A 69 -14.71 -0.20 48.56
C ALA A 69 -14.38 0.20 47.10
N PRO A 70 -15.37 0.47 46.21
CA PRO A 70 -15.10 0.98 44.87
C PRO A 70 -14.41 2.36 44.87
N VAL A 71 -14.81 3.27 45.77
CA VAL A 71 -14.19 4.59 45.89
C VAL A 71 -12.76 4.47 46.45
N ILE A 72 -12.53 3.64 47.46
CA ILE A 72 -11.18 3.37 48.00
C ILE A 72 -10.27 2.75 46.91
N ALA A 73 -10.79 1.81 46.12
CA ALA A 73 -10.06 1.22 44.99
C ALA A 73 -9.73 2.27 43.91
N ALA A 74 -10.65 3.18 43.62
CA ALA A 74 -10.40 4.29 42.71
C ALA A 74 -9.35 5.28 43.27
N MET A 75 -9.32 5.52 44.58
CA MET A 75 -8.30 6.34 45.23
C MET A 75 -6.91 5.71 45.08
N LEU A 76 -6.78 4.40 45.29
CA LEU A 76 -5.53 3.67 45.06
C LEU A 76 -5.06 3.72 43.59
N GLY A 77 -6.00 3.68 42.65
CA GLY A 77 -5.71 3.79 41.21
C GLY A 77 -5.23 5.18 40.78
N THR A 78 -5.34 6.21 41.62
CA THR A 78 -4.86 7.57 41.30
C THR A 78 -3.38 7.78 41.60
N GLY A 79 -2.79 7.02 42.54
CA GLY A 79 -1.35 7.11 42.86
C GLY A 79 -0.44 6.58 41.74
N THR A 80 -0.99 5.78 40.83
CA THR A 80 -0.34 5.32 39.58
C THR A 80 -0.64 6.22 38.38
N SER A 81 -1.47 7.24 38.56
CA SER A 81 -1.79 8.23 37.56
C SER A 81 -1.11 9.55 37.96
N ALA A 82 0.23 9.53 38.01
CA ALA A 82 0.94 10.71 37.51
C ALA A 82 0.26 11.02 36.19
N ALA A 83 -0.31 12.22 36.05
CA ALA A 83 -0.92 12.67 34.82
C ALA A 83 0.04 12.34 33.67
N ALA A 84 -0.18 11.18 33.04
CA ALA A 84 0.51 10.80 31.85
C ALA A 84 -0.05 11.84 30.89
N ALA A 85 0.76 12.85 30.59
CA ALA A 85 0.54 13.64 29.41
C ALA A 85 0.17 12.62 28.33
N SER A 86 -1.06 12.68 27.83
CA SER A 86 -1.54 11.68 26.88
C SER A 86 -0.44 11.50 25.85
N PRO A 87 0.05 10.28 25.64
CA PRO A 87 1.29 10.07 24.90
C PRO A 87 1.20 10.87 23.60
N VAL A 88 2.15 11.78 23.39
CA VAL A 88 2.18 12.59 22.17
C VAL A 88 2.38 11.61 21.03
N MET A 89 1.30 11.37 20.29
CA MET A 89 1.29 10.40 19.21
C MET A 89 2.20 10.90 18.11
N SER A 90 3.21 10.10 17.78
CA SER A 90 4.07 10.34 16.63
C SER A 90 3.43 9.79 15.38
N LEU A 91 3.57 10.50 14.28
CA LEU A 91 3.16 10.03 12.95
C LEU A 91 4.34 9.46 12.15
N THR A 92 5.58 9.77 12.55
CA THR A 92 6.78 9.55 11.74
C THR A 92 7.92 8.88 12.48
N SER A 93 7.84 8.71 13.81
CA SER A 93 8.92 8.09 14.58
C SER A 93 9.27 6.70 14.03
N PRO A 94 10.54 6.41 13.72
CA PRO A 94 10.93 5.07 13.27
C PRO A 94 10.90 4.03 14.39
N ASP A 95 10.77 4.46 15.65
CA ASP A 95 10.77 3.58 16.82
C ASP A 95 9.37 2.95 17.04
N PRO A 96 9.21 1.62 16.93
CA PRO A 96 7.93 0.96 17.18
C PRO A 96 7.49 0.98 18.66
N MET A 97 8.38 1.35 19.58
CA MET A 97 8.04 1.59 20.98
C MET A 97 7.40 2.96 21.19
N ALA A 98 7.62 3.91 20.27
CA ALA A 98 6.98 5.21 20.33
C ALA A 98 5.45 5.08 20.14
N PRO A 99 4.64 5.87 20.86
CA PRO A 99 3.21 5.92 20.65
C PRO A 99 2.86 6.41 19.24
N HIS A 100 2.16 5.58 18.47
CA HIS A 100 1.61 5.95 17.16
C HIS A 100 0.09 5.78 17.16
N PRO A 101 -0.68 6.58 16.40
CA PRO A 101 -2.09 6.31 16.18
C PRO A 101 -2.28 4.92 15.55
N ALA A 102 -3.41 4.30 15.82
CA ALA A 102 -3.74 3.01 15.25
C ALA A 102 -3.75 3.06 13.70
N GLY A 103 -3.21 2.02 13.06
CA GLY A 103 -3.11 1.91 11.60
C GLY A 103 -1.95 1.05 11.10
N VAL A 104 -1.78 1.04 9.78
CA VAL A 104 -0.66 0.38 9.08
C VAL A 104 0.37 1.43 8.70
N TYR A 105 1.63 1.17 8.97
CA TYR A 105 2.75 2.05 8.64
C TYR A 105 3.82 1.26 7.91
N VAL A 106 4.50 1.89 6.94
CA VAL A 106 5.74 1.37 6.35
C VAL A 106 6.94 2.09 6.94
N LEU A 107 8.00 1.36 7.24
CA LEU A 107 9.29 1.94 7.61
C LEU A 107 10.07 2.30 6.34
N VAL A 108 10.21 3.60 6.08
CA VAL A 108 11.06 4.13 5.02
C VAL A 108 12.50 4.15 5.53
N LYS A 109 13.35 3.28 4.97
CA LYS A 109 14.77 3.18 5.35
C LYS A 109 15.58 4.29 4.67
N GLY A 110 16.45 4.96 5.43
CA GLY A 110 17.32 6.00 4.92
C GLY A 110 18.06 6.74 6.05
N PRO A 111 18.81 7.80 5.75
CA PRO A 111 19.49 8.64 6.75
C PRO A 111 18.53 9.24 7.77
N SER A 112 17.30 9.53 7.33
CA SER A 112 16.16 9.94 8.16
C SER A 112 15.11 8.84 8.11
N ALA A 113 15.38 7.71 8.75
CA ALA A 113 14.41 6.63 8.83
C ALA A 113 13.13 7.14 9.50
N GLU A 114 11.98 6.92 8.88
CA GLU A 114 10.69 7.35 9.40
C GLU A 114 9.60 6.35 9.05
N MET A 115 8.54 6.35 9.87
CA MET A 115 7.32 5.64 9.54
C MET A 115 6.43 6.51 8.66
N GLN A 116 5.88 5.92 7.61
CA GLN A 116 4.87 6.54 6.77
C GLN A 116 3.56 5.76 6.89
N LYS A 117 2.49 6.44 7.28
CA LYS A 117 1.16 5.82 7.43
C LYS A 117 0.57 5.46 6.06
N LEU A 118 0.01 4.26 5.95
CA LEU A 118 -0.85 3.85 4.85
C LEU A 118 -2.30 4.13 5.25
N ASP A 119 -2.99 4.92 4.42
CA ASP A 119 -4.42 5.18 4.63
C ASP A 119 -5.25 3.98 4.19
N ALA A 120 -6.39 3.76 4.87
CA ALA A 120 -7.36 2.76 4.45
C ALA A 120 -8.16 3.30 3.27
N THR A 121 -8.00 2.67 2.11
CA THR A 121 -8.83 2.94 0.93
C THR A 121 -10.09 2.08 0.97
N VAL A 122 -11.25 2.73 0.88
CA VAL A 122 -12.57 2.06 0.84
C VAL A 122 -12.86 1.58 -0.58
N VAL A 123 -13.36 0.36 -0.69
CA VAL A 123 -13.84 -0.17 -1.97
C VAL A 123 -15.11 0.56 -2.39
N ASN A 124 -15.09 1.20 -3.55
CA ASN A 124 -16.22 2.00 -4.02
C ASN A 124 -17.13 1.25 -5.00
N GLN A 125 -16.64 0.18 -5.63
CA GLN A 125 -17.41 -0.64 -6.57
C GLN A 125 -17.05 -2.11 -6.41
N ALA A 126 -18.09 -2.96 -6.40
CA ALA A 126 -17.97 -4.40 -6.58
C ALA A 126 -18.29 -4.73 -8.03
N LYS A 127 -17.33 -5.29 -8.76
CA LYS A 127 -17.49 -5.68 -10.18
C LYS A 127 -17.56 -7.19 -10.33
N SER A 128 -18.42 -7.62 -11.23
CA SER A 128 -18.55 -9.03 -11.63
C SER A 128 -17.76 -9.26 -12.92
N GLY A 129 -16.80 -10.19 -12.89
CA GLY A 129 -15.99 -10.63 -14.04
C GLY A 129 -16.30 -12.08 -14.41
N GLY A 130 -16.05 -12.48 -15.65
CA GLY A 130 -16.32 -13.86 -16.10
C GLY A 130 -17.79 -14.17 -16.39
N ILE A 131 -18.66 -13.15 -16.40
CA ILE A 131 -20.12 -13.28 -16.61
C ILE A 131 -20.44 -14.03 -17.89
N TRP A 132 -19.78 -13.71 -19.01
CA TRP A 132 -20.03 -14.39 -20.29
C TRP A 132 -19.74 -15.89 -20.22
N GLY A 133 -18.61 -16.27 -19.64
CA GLY A 133 -18.29 -17.69 -19.42
C GLY A 133 -19.30 -18.36 -18.50
N TYR A 134 -19.64 -17.71 -17.38
CA TYR A 134 -20.63 -18.22 -16.42
C TYR A 134 -21.99 -18.47 -17.09
N VAL A 135 -22.49 -17.51 -17.87
CA VAL A 135 -23.78 -17.64 -18.58
C VAL A 135 -23.72 -18.70 -19.69
N LEU A 136 -22.70 -18.67 -20.54
CA LEU A 136 -22.56 -19.61 -21.67
C LEU A 136 -22.39 -21.07 -21.23
N THR A 137 -21.81 -21.29 -20.05
CA THR A 137 -21.55 -22.63 -19.52
C THR A 137 -22.57 -23.06 -18.46
N GLY A 138 -23.65 -22.30 -18.27
CA GLY A 138 -24.68 -22.63 -17.29
C GLY A 138 -24.19 -22.66 -15.84
N GLY A 139 -23.20 -21.84 -15.50
CA GLY A 139 -22.63 -21.71 -14.14
C GLY A 139 -21.42 -22.60 -13.85
N ILE A 140 -20.93 -23.35 -14.83
CA ILE A 140 -19.72 -24.18 -14.68
C ILE A 140 -18.46 -23.28 -14.63
N ALA A 141 -18.35 -22.31 -15.53
CA ALA A 141 -17.27 -21.33 -15.49
C ALA A 141 -17.47 -20.34 -14.34
N SER A 142 -16.37 -19.83 -13.78
CA SER A 142 -16.44 -19.03 -12.56
C SER A 142 -16.79 -17.56 -12.82
N LEU A 143 -17.76 -17.07 -12.07
CA LEU A 143 -18.06 -15.64 -11.89
C LEU A 143 -17.15 -15.09 -10.79
N SER A 144 -16.27 -14.13 -11.12
CA SER A 144 -15.37 -13.49 -10.15
C SER A 144 -15.96 -12.20 -9.60
N ILE A 145 -15.84 -11.96 -8.30
CA ILE A 145 -16.20 -10.70 -7.65
C ILE A 145 -14.92 -9.92 -7.37
N LYS A 146 -14.90 -8.66 -7.82
CA LYS A 146 -13.74 -7.78 -7.73
C LYS A 146 -14.05 -6.53 -6.91
N ALA A 147 -13.24 -6.28 -5.91
CA ALA A 147 -13.20 -4.99 -5.22
C ALA A 147 -12.43 -3.99 -6.10
N THR A 148 -12.97 -2.80 -6.26
CA THR A 148 -12.36 -1.70 -7.02
C THR A 148 -12.01 -0.56 -6.07
N ILE A 149 -10.78 -0.03 -6.20
CA ILE A 149 -10.35 1.19 -5.54
C ILE A 149 -9.92 2.23 -6.59
N GLN A 150 -10.07 3.51 -6.25
CA GLN A 150 -9.71 4.61 -7.15
C GLN A 150 -8.20 4.79 -7.28
N ASN A 151 -7.81 5.45 -8.36
CA ASN A 151 -6.44 5.75 -8.78
C ASN A 151 -5.69 4.50 -9.27
N GLU A 152 -4.77 4.74 -10.20
CA GLU A 152 -3.93 3.70 -10.80
C GLU A 152 -2.73 3.34 -9.92
N THR A 153 -2.30 4.28 -9.07
CA THR A 153 -1.14 4.14 -8.20
C THR A 153 -1.48 4.52 -6.77
N ALA A 154 -0.86 3.84 -5.80
CA ALA A 154 -0.97 4.19 -4.39
C ALA A 154 -0.25 5.51 -4.12
N ARG A 155 -0.67 6.20 -3.06
CA ARG A 155 0.00 7.43 -2.60
C ARG A 155 1.36 7.15 -1.96
N VAL A 156 1.49 5.99 -1.32
CA VAL A 156 2.69 5.58 -0.61
C VAL A 156 3.51 4.65 -1.51
N GLY A 157 4.71 5.10 -1.87
CA GLY A 157 5.67 4.34 -2.65
C GLY A 157 6.79 3.79 -1.77
N VAL A 158 7.16 2.52 -1.97
CA VAL A 158 8.26 1.85 -1.27
C VAL A 158 9.31 1.42 -2.29
N GLY A 159 10.57 1.82 -2.08
CA GLY A 159 11.67 1.44 -2.95
C GLY A 159 12.33 0.10 -2.58
N ASP A 160 12.04 -0.43 -1.39
CA ASP A 160 12.55 -1.72 -0.93
C ASP A 160 11.60 -2.84 -1.41
N PRO A 161 12.08 -3.86 -2.16
CA PRO A 161 11.25 -5.01 -2.53
C PRO A 161 10.89 -5.89 -1.32
N SER A 162 11.55 -5.74 -0.17
CA SER A 162 11.15 -6.38 1.08
C SER A 162 10.76 -5.33 2.14
N PRO A 163 9.66 -4.59 1.91
CA PRO A 163 9.23 -3.53 2.81
C PRO A 163 8.92 -4.07 4.21
N VAL A 164 9.22 -3.27 5.23
CA VAL A 164 8.91 -3.57 6.63
C VAL A 164 7.75 -2.70 7.05
N PHE A 165 6.68 -3.33 7.52
CA PHE A 165 5.50 -2.65 8.02
C PHE A 165 5.36 -2.81 9.53
N PHE A 166 4.71 -1.84 10.16
CA PHE A 166 4.26 -1.92 11.54
C PHE A 166 2.76 -1.71 11.61
N PHE A 167 2.07 -2.64 12.29
CA PHE A 167 0.63 -2.59 12.49
C PHE A 167 0.38 -2.19 13.94
N PHE A 168 -0.21 -1.02 14.15
CA PHE A 168 -0.60 -0.50 15.46
C PHE A 168 -2.09 -0.70 15.66
N PHE A 169 -2.47 -1.69 16.45
CA PHE A 169 -3.85 -1.93 16.87
C PHE A 169 -4.25 -1.05 18.05
N ASP A 170 -5.54 -1.00 18.37
CA ASP A 170 -6.05 -0.12 19.44
C ASP A 170 -5.40 -0.43 20.80
N GLU A 171 -5.08 -1.69 21.06
CA GLU A 171 -4.34 -2.14 22.25
C GLU A 171 -2.94 -1.53 22.38
N SER A 172 -2.35 -1.03 21.27
CA SER A 172 -1.03 -0.39 21.31
C SER A 172 -1.01 0.88 22.18
N ASN A 173 -2.16 1.51 22.38
CA ASN A 173 -2.31 2.69 23.24
C ASN A 173 -3.67 2.62 23.96
N PRO A 174 -3.78 1.91 25.10
CA PRO A 174 -5.05 1.67 25.78
C PRO A 174 -5.76 2.95 26.26
N GLU A 175 -5.04 4.06 26.44
CA GLU A 175 -5.63 5.37 26.73
C GLU A 175 -6.29 6.03 25.50
N ALA A 176 -5.72 5.82 24.31
CA ALA A 176 -6.24 6.34 23.04
C ALA A 176 -7.23 5.39 22.34
N ALA A 177 -7.24 4.11 22.71
CA ALA A 177 -8.13 3.07 22.21
C ALA A 177 -9.63 3.44 22.34
N ARG A 178 -9.99 4.26 23.34
CA ARG A 178 -11.36 4.73 23.57
C ARG A 178 -11.89 5.65 22.46
N GLN A 179 -11.05 6.12 21.54
CA GLN A 179 -11.39 7.08 20.49
C GLN A 179 -11.00 6.61 19.07
N SER A 180 -10.47 5.40 18.92
CA SER A 180 -9.96 4.91 17.63
C SER A 180 -11.04 4.29 16.76
N VAL A 181 -11.08 4.69 15.48
CA VAL A 181 -11.95 4.15 14.41
C VAL A 181 -11.13 3.54 13.26
N ALA A 182 -9.81 3.39 13.45
CA ALA A 182 -8.91 2.93 12.37
C ALA A 182 -9.29 1.54 11.86
N TRP A 183 -9.78 0.67 12.76
CA TRP A 183 -10.05 -0.74 12.46
C TRP A 183 -11.54 -1.07 12.28
N THR A 184 -12.46 -0.11 12.41
CA THR A 184 -13.91 -0.36 12.35
C THR A 184 -14.46 -0.38 10.92
N SER A 185 -14.77 -1.54 10.34
CA SER A 185 -15.58 -1.64 9.11
C SER A 185 -16.99 -2.16 9.44
N GLY A 186 -17.99 -1.28 9.34
CA GLY A 186 -19.41 -1.63 9.40
C GLY A 186 -19.89 -2.21 10.74
N THR A 187 -19.76 -3.52 10.92
CA THR A 187 -20.22 -4.27 12.11
C THR A 187 -19.10 -4.34 13.15
N ALA A 188 -19.42 -4.19 14.43
CA ALA A 188 -18.55 -4.02 15.60
C ALA A 188 -17.41 -5.04 15.89
N ALA A 189 -16.90 -5.78 14.90
CA ALA A 189 -15.69 -6.56 15.00
C ALA A 189 -14.47 -5.64 14.86
N THR A 190 -13.59 -5.64 15.87
CA THR A 190 -12.29 -4.98 15.82
C THR A 190 -11.26 -5.97 15.31
N VAL A 191 -10.49 -5.58 14.31
CA VAL A 191 -9.33 -6.36 13.87
C VAL A 191 -8.22 -6.18 14.91
N THR A 192 -7.63 -7.28 15.39
CA THR A 192 -6.71 -7.26 16.53
C THR A 192 -5.32 -7.79 16.19
N SER A 193 -5.16 -8.42 15.04
CA SER A 193 -3.89 -9.03 14.63
C SER A 193 -3.65 -9.00 13.13
N PRO A 194 -2.38 -9.07 12.66
CA PRO A 194 -2.08 -9.15 11.24
C PRO A 194 -2.65 -10.38 10.54
N SER A 195 -2.94 -11.48 11.23
CA SER A 195 -3.51 -12.70 10.64
C SER A 195 -4.90 -12.53 10.03
N GLU A 196 -5.60 -11.45 10.36
CA GLU A 196 -6.91 -11.10 9.79
C GLU A 196 -6.78 -10.36 8.45
N PHE A 197 -5.56 -10.07 8.02
CA PHE A 197 -5.24 -9.43 6.75
C PHE A 197 -4.75 -10.44 5.73
N THR A 198 -4.97 -10.11 4.46
CA THR A 198 -4.32 -10.77 3.33
C THR A 198 -3.50 -9.75 2.56
N LEU A 199 -2.24 -10.05 2.28
CA LEU A 199 -1.44 -9.26 1.34
C LEU A 199 -1.77 -9.72 -0.09
N ILE A 200 -2.08 -8.77 -0.96
CA ILE A 200 -2.44 -9.03 -2.36
C ILE A 200 -1.71 -8.10 -3.32
N ARG A 201 -1.52 -8.57 -4.56
CA ARG A 201 -1.21 -7.68 -5.69
C ARG A 201 -2.52 -7.14 -6.27
N LEU A 202 -2.58 -5.84 -6.50
CA LEU A 202 -3.71 -5.17 -7.11
C LEU A 202 -3.52 -5.14 -8.62
N ASN A 203 -4.59 -5.37 -9.38
CA ASN A 203 -4.53 -5.30 -10.84
C ASN A 203 -4.81 -3.87 -11.29
N GLU A 204 -3.83 -3.24 -11.91
CA GLU A 204 -3.94 -1.90 -12.49
C GLU A 204 -4.91 -1.91 -13.69
N LYS A 205 -5.77 -0.90 -13.73
CA LYS A 205 -6.72 -0.60 -14.79
C LYS A 205 -6.77 0.91 -14.98
N ASP A 206 -7.29 1.32 -16.13
CA ASP A 206 -7.50 2.73 -16.43
C ASP A 206 -8.32 3.42 -15.33
N GLY A 207 -7.67 4.36 -14.63
CA GLY A 207 -8.16 5.15 -13.51
C GLY A 207 -8.38 4.41 -12.17
N ARG A 208 -8.04 3.11 -12.05
CA ARG A 208 -8.43 2.32 -10.87
C ARG A 208 -7.58 1.07 -10.66
N ARG A 209 -7.68 0.46 -9.48
CA ARG A 209 -7.09 -0.84 -9.18
C ARG A 209 -8.15 -1.85 -8.73
N GLU A 210 -7.98 -3.11 -9.13
CA GLU A 210 -8.94 -4.18 -8.88
C GLU A 210 -8.31 -5.38 -8.13
N ALA A 211 -8.96 -5.82 -7.06
CA ALA A 211 -8.63 -7.03 -6.31
C ALA A 211 -9.73 -8.07 -6.46
N ARG A 212 -9.39 -9.34 -6.73
CA ARG A 212 -10.37 -10.44 -6.69
C ARG A 212 -10.64 -10.82 -5.24
N VAL A 213 -11.89 -10.73 -4.81
CA VAL A 213 -12.32 -10.92 -3.41
C VAL A 213 -13.47 -11.92 -3.26
N GLY A 214 -13.72 -12.70 -4.31
CA GLY A 214 -14.64 -13.82 -4.26
C GLY A 214 -14.85 -14.46 -5.63
N SER A 215 -15.46 -15.64 -5.62
CA SER A 215 -15.84 -16.35 -6.84
C SER A 215 -17.08 -17.21 -6.63
N MET A 216 -17.91 -17.37 -7.64
CA MET A 216 -19.10 -18.21 -7.64
C MET A 216 -19.07 -19.15 -8.86
N ASN A 217 -19.39 -20.42 -8.65
CA ASN A 217 -19.64 -21.41 -9.70
C ASN A 217 -20.58 -22.51 -9.17
N ILE A 218 -20.88 -23.51 -10.00
CA ILE A 218 -21.72 -24.66 -9.62
C ILE A 218 -21.14 -25.49 -8.45
N GLY A 219 -19.83 -25.42 -8.22
CA GLY A 219 -19.14 -26.07 -7.11
C GLY A 219 -19.17 -25.28 -5.80
N GLY A 220 -19.81 -24.10 -5.78
CA GLY A 220 -20.02 -23.30 -4.59
C GLY A 220 -19.53 -21.85 -4.70
N THR A 221 -19.70 -21.12 -3.60
CA THR A 221 -19.25 -19.73 -3.47
C THR A 221 -18.02 -19.67 -2.58
N LYS A 222 -16.96 -19.02 -3.06
CA LYS A 222 -15.78 -18.66 -2.27
C LYS A 222 -15.82 -17.18 -1.96
N THR A 223 -15.61 -16.86 -0.69
CA THR A 223 -15.59 -15.49 -0.16
C THR A 223 -14.18 -15.12 0.27
N GLY A 224 -13.79 -13.87 0.04
CA GLY A 224 -12.45 -13.38 0.32
C GLY A 224 -11.45 -13.62 -0.82
N VAL A 225 -10.19 -13.30 -0.55
CA VAL A 225 -9.11 -13.43 -1.53
C VAL A 225 -8.82 -14.92 -1.79
N MET A 226 -8.71 -15.26 -3.07
CA MET A 226 -8.38 -16.61 -3.53
C MET A 226 -6.93 -16.97 -3.21
N ASP A 227 -6.63 -18.22 -2.84
CA ASP A 227 -5.30 -18.64 -2.40
C ASP A 227 -4.17 -18.24 -3.38
N GLN A 228 -4.42 -18.38 -4.68
CA GLN A 228 -3.49 -18.00 -5.75
C GLN A 228 -3.16 -16.50 -5.82
N ASP A 229 -4.05 -15.65 -5.30
CA ASP A 229 -3.91 -14.19 -5.31
C ASP A 229 -3.33 -13.69 -3.97
N ARG A 230 -3.10 -14.59 -3.00
CA ARG A 230 -2.50 -14.28 -1.70
C ARG A 230 -0.98 -14.29 -1.79
N ILE A 231 -0.37 -13.24 -1.28
CA ILE A 231 1.08 -13.15 -1.09
C ILE A 231 1.37 -13.49 0.36
N ALA A 232 2.32 -14.41 0.57
CA ALA A 232 2.69 -14.81 1.91
C ALA A 232 3.47 -13.70 2.62
N PHE A 233 3.06 -13.38 3.85
CA PHE A 233 3.82 -12.53 4.77
C PHE A 233 4.03 -13.25 6.09
N GLN A 234 4.91 -12.69 6.92
CA GLN A 234 5.16 -13.12 8.29
C GLN A 234 5.03 -11.91 9.22
N TYR A 235 4.76 -12.17 10.49
CA TYR A 235 4.67 -11.12 11.49
C TYR A 235 5.17 -11.59 12.85
N ASP A 236 5.75 -10.66 13.59
CA ASP A 236 6.29 -10.85 14.94
C ASP A 236 5.66 -9.79 15.86
N ALA A 237 5.25 -10.20 17.07
CA ALA A 237 4.79 -9.25 18.08
C ALA A 237 6.00 -8.46 18.62
N VAL A 238 5.92 -7.13 18.58
CA VAL A 238 6.94 -6.23 19.15
C VAL A 238 6.59 -5.89 20.60
N ARG A 239 5.32 -5.53 20.82
CA ARG A 239 4.69 -5.26 22.12
C ARG A 239 3.17 -5.45 21.97
N PRO A 240 2.37 -5.48 23.06
CA PRO A 240 0.91 -5.58 22.95
C PRO A 240 0.34 -4.57 21.95
N GLY A 241 -0.47 -5.07 21.01
CA GLY A 241 -1.07 -4.28 19.93
C GLY A 241 -0.11 -3.77 18.84
N VAL A 242 1.20 -4.08 18.86
CA VAL A 242 2.15 -3.64 17.81
C VAL A 242 2.88 -4.84 17.21
N TYR A 243 2.76 -4.98 15.90
CA TYR A 243 3.37 -6.09 15.16
C TYR A 243 4.26 -5.58 14.05
N ARG A 244 5.42 -6.22 13.89
CA ARG A 244 6.27 -6.06 12.72
C ARG A 244 5.82 -7.05 11.65
N VAL A 245 5.60 -6.59 10.42
CA VAL A 245 5.05 -7.38 9.32
C VAL A 245 5.97 -7.26 8.10
N THR A 246 6.32 -8.38 7.47
CA THR A 246 7.16 -8.41 6.26
C THR A 246 6.68 -9.44 5.26
N PRO A 247 6.67 -9.16 3.95
CA PRO A 247 6.53 -10.18 2.92
C PRO A 247 7.58 -11.29 3.11
N ARG A 248 7.20 -12.55 2.87
CA ARG A 248 8.16 -13.68 2.95
C ARG A 248 9.12 -13.71 1.78
N GLU A 249 8.67 -13.20 0.63
CA GLU A 249 9.44 -13.10 -0.60
C GLU A 249 9.52 -11.64 -1.05
N PRO A 250 10.60 -11.23 -1.72
CA PRO A 250 10.70 -9.91 -2.33
C PRO A 250 9.54 -9.66 -3.30
N LEU A 251 8.89 -8.52 -3.16
CA LEU A 251 7.82 -8.07 -4.04
C LEU A 251 8.40 -7.50 -5.33
N GLU A 252 7.81 -7.91 -6.46
CA GLU A 252 8.09 -7.28 -7.75
C GLU A 252 7.56 -5.83 -7.76
N PRO A 253 8.05 -4.96 -8.65
CA PRO A 253 7.44 -3.66 -8.87
C PRO A 253 5.94 -3.79 -9.23
N GLY A 254 5.11 -2.95 -8.62
CA GLY A 254 3.67 -2.94 -8.85
C GLY A 254 2.87 -2.46 -7.64
N GLU A 255 1.55 -2.63 -7.74
CA GLU A 255 0.58 -2.18 -6.74
C GLU A 255 0.18 -3.31 -5.80
N TYR A 256 0.20 -3.03 -4.49
CA TYR A 256 -0.08 -4.00 -3.45
C TYR A 256 -1.00 -3.41 -2.41
N GLY A 257 -1.60 -4.28 -1.60
CA GLY A 257 -2.28 -3.82 -0.40
C GLY A 257 -2.58 -4.93 0.58
N PHE A 258 -2.72 -4.53 1.85
CA PHE A 258 -3.29 -5.39 2.88
C PHE A 258 -4.80 -5.21 2.90
N ILE A 259 -5.52 -6.26 2.55
CA ILE A 259 -6.98 -6.28 2.56
C ILE A 259 -7.51 -7.02 3.79
N TYR A 260 -8.55 -6.46 4.39
CA TYR A 260 -9.39 -7.13 5.36
C TYR A 260 -10.86 -6.76 5.09
N SER A 261 -11.79 -7.66 5.45
CA SER A 261 -13.22 -7.43 5.28
C SER A 261 -13.96 -7.91 6.53
N LEU A 262 -14.82 -7.04 7.06
CA LEU A 262 -15.68 -7.35 8.19
C LEU A 262 -17.11 -7.51 7.65
N ALA A 263 -17.57 -8.77 7.65
CA ALA A 263 -18.94 -9.20 7.34
C ALA A 263 -19.51 -8.85 5.95
N ALA A 264 -19.38 -9.80 5.01
CA ALA A 264 -20.45 -10.36 4.15
C ALA A 264 -19.81 -11.19 3.01
N GLY A 265 -20.51 -12.20 2.50
CA GLY A 265 -20.10 -12.88 1.27
C GLY A 265 -20.48 -12.09 0.03
N GLY A 266 -19.72 -12.24 -1.06
CA GLY A 266 -20.08 -11.68 -2.36
C GLY A 266 -19.86 -10.17 -2.50
N ALA A 267 -20.72 -9.48 -3.27
CA ALA A 267 -20.55 -8.06 -3.59
C ALA A 267 -20.63 -7.15 -2.36
N ALA A 268 -21.45 -7.50 -1.36
CA ALA A 268 -21.52 -6.77 -0.09
C ALA A 268 -20.20 -6.86 0.69
N GLY A 269 -19.56 -8.04 0.70
CA GLY A 269 -18.24 -8.23 1.32
C GLY A 269 -17.13 -7.46 0.62
N ALA A 270 -17.22 -7.34 -0.70
CA ALA A 270 -16.31 -6.52 -1.48
C ALA A 270 -16.43 -5.03 -1.10
N LEU A 271 -17.65 -4.51 -0.95
CA LEU A 271 -17.88 -3.11 -0.56
C LEU A 271 -17.53 -2.81 0.90
N ALA A 272 -17.58 -3.80 1.78
CA ALA A 272 -17.17 -3.68 3.18
C ALA A 272 -15.65 -3.83 3.39
N ALA A 273 -14.91 -4.22 2.34
CA ALA A 273 -13.47 -4.39 2.44
C ALA A 273 -12.73 -3.05 2.51
N ARG A 274 -11.65 -3.05 3.28
CA ARG A 274 -10.69 -1.95 3.37
C ARG A 274 -9.34 -2.44 2.90
N ILE A 275 -8.65 -1.60 2.13
CA ILE A 275 -7.35 -1.92 1.55
C ILE A 275 -6.36 -0.83 1.98
N PHE A 276 -5.29 -1.24 2.66
CA PHE A 276 -4.13 -0.39 2.91
C PHE A 276 -3.15 -0.58 1.75
N ASP A 277 -3.21 0.31 0.75
CA ASP A 277 -2.47 0.18 -0.50
C ASP A 277 -1.10 0.87 -0.47
N PHE A 278 -0.15 0.29 -1.21
CA PHE A 278 1.19 0.84 -1.42
C PHE A 278 1.75 0.38 -2.78
N SER A 279 2.66 1.15 -3.34
CA SER A 279 3.33 0.86 -4.60
C SER A 279 4.75 0.42 -4.33
N VAL A 280 5.17 -0.75 -4.83
CA VAL A 280 6.58 -1.13 -4.85
C VAL A 280 7.21 -0.54 -6.11
N GLN A 281 8.13 0.41 -5.92
CA GLN A 281 8.82 1.08 -6.99
C GLN A 281 10.13 0.36 -7.33
N PRO A 282 10.59 0.42 -8.59
CA PRO A 282 11.95 0.00 -8.92
C PRO A 282 12.95 0.83 -8.09
N ARG A 283 13.94 0.17 -7.48
CA ARG A 283 15.02 0.86 -6.75
C ARG A 283 15.62 1.95 -7.65
N ALA A 284 15.44 3.21 -7.27
CA ALA A 284 16.18 4.31 -7.85
C ALA A 284 17.67 4.09 -7.51
N GLY A 285 18.52 3.98 -8.53
CA GLY A 285 19.95 4.18 -8.35
C GLY A 285 20.16 5.56 -7.73
N VAL A 286 21.08 5.65 -6.76
CA VAL A 286 21.46 6.86 -6.03
C VAL A 286 21.50 8.07 -6.97
N GLN A 287 20.51 8.95 -6.88
CA GLN A 287 20.58 10.28 -7.46
C GLN A 287 20.83 11.24 -6.30
N LEU A 288 22.04 11.80 -6.30
CA LEU A 288 22.50 12.83 -5.37
C LEU A 288 21.46 13.96 -5.30
N ALA A 289 21.23 14.41 -4.06
CA ALA A 289 20.27 15.45 -3.71
C ALA A 289 20.35 16.67 -4.64
N SER A 290 19.18 17.09 -5.14
CA SER A 290 18.96 18.44 -5.62
C SER A 290 17.78 19.01 -4.86
N ALA A 291 18.08 19.89 -3.93
CA ALA A 291 17.12 20.66 -3.15
C ALA A 291 16.14 21.43 -4.07
N ALA A 292 14.90 21.55 -3.62
CA ALA A 292 13.92 22.45 -4.21
C ALA A 292 14.41 23.92 -4.15
N PRO A 293 13.92 24.77 -5.05
CA PRO A 293 13.12 25.87 -4.53
C PRO A 293 11.80 26.11 -5.29
N SER A 294 10.81 26.49 -4.46
CA SER A 294 9.61 27.33 -4.66
C SER A 294 9.12 27.73 -6.06
N GLU A 295 7.78 27.63 -6.18
CA GLU A 295 6.87 28.33 -7.10
C GLU A 295 7.38 29.65 -7.69
N HIS A 296 7.48 29.73 -9.01
CA HIS A 296 6.74 30.66 -9.88
C HIS A 296 7.28 30.56 -11.32
N SER A 297 6.37 30.66 -12.29
CA SER A 297 6.61 30.77 -13.73
C SER A 297 6.87 29.46 -14.48
N MET A 298 5.89 29.07 -15.29
CA MET A 298 6.03 28.03 -16.31
C MET A 298 7.09 28.43 -17.36
N PRO A 299 8.02 27.53 -17.72
CA PRO A 299 8.69 27.62 -19.01
C PRO A 299 8.19 26.50 -19.95
N LYS A 300 8.02 26.90 -21.20
CA LYS A 300 7.67 26.07 -22.36
C LYS A 300 8.47 24.77 -22.43
N VAL A 301 7.76 23.69 -22.73
CA VAL A 301 8.30 22.41 -23.21
C VAL A 301 9.19 22.67 -24.42
N VAL A 302 10.48 22.37 -24.30
CA VAL A 302 11.37 22.19 -25.45
C VAL A 302 11.38 20.70 -25.77
N PRO A 303 11.01 20.27 -26.98
CA PRO A 303 11.00 18.86 -27.34
C PRO A 303 12.45 18.38 -27.50
N SER A 304 12.86 17.45 -26.65
CA SER A 304 14.06 16.65 -26.90
C SER A 304 13.72 15.61 -27.97
N THR A 305 14.30 15.78 -29.14
CA THR A 305 14.16 14.93 -30.32
C THR A 305 14.84 13.58 -30.10
N LEU A 306 14.08 12.58 -29.64
CA LEU A 306 14.40 11.18 -29.92
C LEU A 306 13.77 10.82 -31.27
N SER A 307 14.57 11.03 -32.31
CA SER A 307 14.28 10.64 -33.69
C SER A 307 14.12 9.14 -33.79
N SER A 308 12.88 8.68 -33.98
CA SER A 308 12.50 7.32 -34.36
C SER A 308 12.43 7.20 -35.88
N ALA A 309 13.55 7.37 -36.57
CA ALA A 309 13.68 6.93 -37.96
C ALA A 309 14.29 5.51 -37.99
N PRO A 310 13.82 4.60 -38.86
CA PRO A 310 14.51 3.32 -39.06
C PRO A 310 15.93 3.61 -39.57
N ALA A 311 16.92 2.92 -39.00
CA ALA A 311 18.27 2.95 -39.54
C ALA A 311 18.20 2.51 -41.02
N ALA A 312 18.69 3.35 -41.93
CA ALA A 312 18.82 2.99 -43.34
C ALA A 312 19.61 1.67 -43.45
N GLY A 313 18.96 0.60 -43.93
CA GLY A 313 19.59 -0.72 -44.12
C GLY A 313 19.06 -1.87 -43.24
N ALA A 314 17.99 -1.69 -42.48
CA ALA A 314 17.36 -2.81 -41.75
C ALA A 314 16.83 -3.91 -42.70
N GLN A 315 17.05 -5.17 -42.35
CA GLN A 315 16.59 -6.35 -43.11
C GLN A 315 15.60 -7.16 -42.28
N TRP A 316 14.40 -6.62 -42.05
CA TRP A 316 13.40 -7.26 -41.22
C TRP A 316 12.91 -8.56 -41.84
N ARG A 317 13.08 -9.66 -41.10
CA ARG A 317 12.60 -10.98 -41.48
C ARG A 317 11.71 -11.54 -40.40
N GLN A 318 10.61 -12.16 -40.79
CA GLN A 318 9.74 -12.84 -39.83
C GLN A 318 10.50 -13.98 -39.15
N ALA A 319 10.52 -13.98 -37.82
CA ALA A 319 11.27 -14.92 -37.00
C ALA A 319 10.34 -16.00 -36.41
N SER A 320 9.18 -15.59 -35.91
CA SER A 320 8.20 -16.46 -35.29
C SER A 320 6.84 -15.77 -35.26
N TYR A 321 5.78 -16.52 -34.99
CA TYR A 321 4.44 -15.98 -34.81
C TYR A 321 3.59 -16.97 -34.03
N SER A 322 2.54 -16.46 -33.40
CA SER A 322 1.44 -17.24 -32.84
C SER A 322 0.15 -16.82 -33.54
N PRO A 323 -0.55 -17.75 -34.25
CA PRO A 323 -1.69 -17.41 -35.09
C PRO A 323 -2.69 -16.48 -34.41
N GLY A 324 -2.96 -15.33 -35.04
CA GLY A 324 -3.95 -14.36 -34.58
C GLY A 324 -3.64 -13.65 -33.25
N THR A 325 -2.45 -13.81 -32.67
CA THR A 325 -2.10 -13.24 -31.35
C THR A 325 -0.84 -12.39 -31.39
N SER A 326 0.24 -12.86 -32.02
CA SER A 326 1.49 -12.10 -32.11
C SER A 326 2.37 -12.54 -33.29
N ILE A 327 3.23 -11.64 -33.75
CA ILE A 327 4.21 -11.87 -34.82
C ILE A 327 5.52 -11.13 -34.49
N ALA A 328 6.65 -11.83 -34.62
CA ALA A 328 7.98 -11.31 -34.37
C ALA A 328 8.80 -11.20 -35.66
N PHE A 329 9.58 -10.12 -35.74
CA PHE A 329 10.54 -9.86 -36.80
C PHE A 329 11.93 -9.65 -36.19
N ILE A 330 12.96 -10.19 -36.83
CA ILE A 330 14.36 -9.89 -36.52
C ILE A 330 14.94 -9.03 -37.64
N ASP A 331 15.67 -7.98 -37.30
CA ASP A 331 16.50 -7.28 -38.26
C ASP A 331 17.75 -8.14 -38.53
N ALA A 332 17.75 -8.88 -39.63
CA ALA A 332 18.82 -9.82 -39.96
C ALA A 332 20.19 -9.13 -40.11
N ALA A 333 20.21 -7.85 -40.52
CA ALA A 333 21.43 -7.07 -40.63
C ALA A 333 22.01 -6.68 -39.27
N SER A 334 21.23 -6.74 -38.19
CA SER A 334 21.66 -6.45 -36.82
C SER A 334 22.27 -7.64 -36.08
N VAL A 335 22.12 -8.86 -36.59
CA VAL A 335 22.55 -10.08 -35.90
C VAL A 335 24.08 -10.12 -35.82
N ARG A 336 24.63 -10.21 -34.60
CA ARG A 336 26.06 -10.30 -34.31
C ARG A 336 26.30 -11.49 -33.39
N ARG A 337 27.16 -12.41 -33.80
CA ARG A 337 27.51 -13.62 -33.03
C ARG A 337 28.90 -13.49 -32.40
N GLN A 338 28.99 -13.87 -31.13
CA GLN A 338 30.23 -14.03 -30.40
C GLN A 338 30.16 -15.32 -29.56
N GLY A 339 30.76 -16.40 -30.08
CA GLY A 339 30.63 -17.73 -29.48
C GLY A 339 29.17 -18.20 -29.43
N ASP A 340 28.73 -18.61 -28.24
CA ASP A 340 27.34 -19.04 -27.98
C ASP A 340 26.36 -17.87 -27.87
N VAL A 341 26.84 -16.63 -27.80
CA VAL A 341 25.98 -15.45 -27.61
C VAL A 341 25.70 -14.76 -28.94
N VAL A 342 24.44 -14.38 -29.16
CA VAL A 342 23.98 -13.63 -30.33
C VAL A 342 23.22 -12.39 -29.89
N ARG A 343 23.67 -11.22 -30.36
CA ARG A 343 22.97 -9.95 -30.17
C ARG A 343 22.21 -9.57 -31.44
N PHE A 344 20.96 -9.16 -31.31
CA PHE A 344 20.09 -8.84 -32.45
C PHE A 344 18.97 -7.87 -32.04
N ARG A 345 18.42 -7.17 -33.03
CA ARG A 345 17.24 -6.31 -32.88
C ARG A 345 15.98 -7.07 -33.31
N GLU A 346 14.94 -6.97 -32.51
CA GLU A 346 13.62 -7.56 -32.74
C GLU A 346 12.54 -6.49 -32.74
N ALA A 347 11.50 -6.70 -33.54
CA ALA A 347 10.20 -6.04 -33.41
C ALA A 347 9.13 -7.11 -33.18
N LEU A 348 8.42 -7.05 -32.05
CA LEU A 348 7.33 -7.98 -31.71
C LEU A 348 6.01 -7.23 -31.66
N TYR A 349 5.07 -7.62 -32.51
CA TYR A 349 3.72 -7.08 -32.59
C TYR A 349 2.72 -8.05 -31.96
N TYR A 350 1.73 -7.48 -31.28
CA TYR A 350 0.65 -8.21 -30.64
C TYR A 350 -0.65 -7.45 -30.83
N ARG A 351 -1.79 -8.08 -30.52
CA ARG A 351 -3.05 -7.32 -30.49
C ARG A 351 -2.94 -6.22 -29.43
N PRO A 352 -3.40 -4.98 -29.72
CA PRO A 352 -3.27 -3.87 -28.79
C PRO A 352 -3.77 -4.26 -27.39
N ASP A 353 -2.87 -4.18 -26.41
CA ASP A 353 -3.16 -4.43 -25.00
C ASP A 353 -2.62 -3.26 -24.19
N GLN A 354 -3.50 -2.64 -23.40
CA GLN A 354 -3.19 -1.62 -22.41
C GLN A 354 -2.02 -0.68 -22.76
N GLY A 355 -2.16 0.08 -23.85
CA GLY A 355 -1.28 1.23 -24.14
C GLY A 355 -0.13 1.00 -25.12
N SER A 356 0.08 -0.22 -25.62
CA SER A 356 1.00 -0.51 -26.73
C SER A 356 0.46 -1.60 -27.67
N ASP A 357 0.90 -1.61 -28.92
CA ASP A 357 0.59 -2.65 -29.90
C ASP A 357 1.83 -3.42 -30.37
N HIS A 358 3.02 -2.89 -30.11
CA HIS A 358 4.27 -3.58 -30.33
C HIS A 358 5.40 -3.04 -29.47
N PHE A 359 6.51 -3.78 -29.44
CA PHE A 359 7.78 -3.26 -28.97
C PHE A 359 8.90 -3.56 -29.95
N VAL A 360 9.96 -2.74 -29.87
CA VAL A 360 11.23 -2.97 -30.52
C VAL A 360 12.30 -3.16 -29.45
N ALA A 361 13.04 -4.25 -29.51
CA ALA A 361 14.04 -4.60 -28.51
C ALA A 361 15.42 -4.84 -29.13
N LEU A 362 16.48 -4.43 -28.42
CA LEU A 362 17.82 -4.99 -28.61
C LEU A 362 17.96 -6.15 -27.62
N ARG A 363 18.22 -7.36 -28.11
CA ARG A 363 18.32 -8.57 -27.29
C ARG A 363 19.67 -9.23 -27.44
N GLU A 364 20.09 -9.93 -26.39
CA GLU A 364 21.25 -10.79 -26.36
C GLU A 364 20.81 -12.20 -25.94
N ALA A 365 20.91 -13.17 -26.83
CA ALA A 365 20.54 -14.55 -26.58
C ALA A 365 21.76 -15.46 -26.43
N ASN A 366 21.70 -16.39 -25.47
CA ASN A 366 22.64 -17.48 -25.34
C ASN A 366 22.06 -18.71 -26.06
N CYS A 367 22.70 -19.11 -27.16
CA CYS A 367 22.25 -20.21 -28.01
C CYS A 367 22.39 -21.60 -27.38
N ARG A 368 23.20 -21.72 -26.32
CA ARG A 368 23.43 -23.00 -25.64
C ARG A 368 22.26 -23.36 -24.72
N ASP A 369 21.82 -22.41 -23.90
CA ASP A 369 20.72 -22.59 -22.95
C ASP A 369 19.38 -21.99 -23.42
N ARG A 370 19.40 -21.31 -24.58
CA ARG A 370 18.25 -20.64 -25.21
C ARG A 370 17.65 -19.51 -24.39
N SER A 371 18.39 -19.01 -23.40
CA SER A 371 17.99 -17.83 -22.65
C SER A 371 18.29 -16.55 -23.43
N PHE A 372 17.64 -15.45 -23.06
CA PHE A 372 17.98 -14.13 -23.60
C PHE A 372 17.85 -13.05 -22.55
N ARG A 373 18.58 -11.95 -22.75
CA ARG A 373 18.45 -10.69 -22.02
C ARG A 373 17.94 -9.62 -22.96
N ASN A 374 17.05 -8.78 -22.47
CA ASN A 374 16.74 -7.53 -23.18
C ASN A 374 17.85 -6.54 -22.81
N ILE A 375 18.53 -5.94 -23.79
CA ILE A 375 19.47 -4.84 -23.56
C ILE A 375 18.71 -3.51 -23.54
N SER A 376 17.73 -3.38 -24.42
CA SER A 376 16.76 -2.30 -24.40
C SER A 376 15.44 -2.76 -25.00
N VAL A 377 14.34 -2.16 -24.55
CA VAL A 377 13.00 -2.35 -25.12
C VAL A 377 12.33 -0.99 -25.24
N SER A 378 11.74 -0.70 -26.38
CA SER A 378 10.93 0.49 -26.63
C SER A 378 9.53 0.05 -27.03
N TYR A 379 8.52 0.52 -26.32
CA TYR A 379 7.11 0.19 -26.54
C TYR A 379 6.47 1.27 -27.41
N TYR A 380 5.60 0.84 -28.32
CA TYR A 380 4.93 1.70 -29.28
C TYR A 380 3.42 1.45 -29.32
N LEU A 381 2.68 2.50 -29.63
CA LEU A 381 1.27 2.44 -30.00
C LEU A 381 1.12 3.16 -31.35
N GLY A 382 0.79 2.40 -32.40
CA GLY A 382 0.95 2.88 -33.77
C GLY A 382 2.39 3.32 -34.01
N LYS A 383 2.59 4.55 -34.50
CA LYS A 383 3.94 5.09 -34.76
C LYS A 383 4.56 5.83 -33.58
N SER A 384 3.87 5.92 -32.44
CA SER A 384 4.28 6.73 -31.29
C SER A 384 4.95 5.86 -30.24
N ALA A 385 6.15 6.25 -29.79
CA ALA A 385 6.80 5.64 -28.64
C ALA A 385 6.03 6.01 -27.35
N VAL A 386 5.64 5.01 -26.57
CA VAL A 386 4.84 5.17 -25.34
C VAL A 386 5.60 4.81 -24.08
N GLY A 387 6.77 4.18 -24.22
CA GLY A 387 7.62 3.83 -23.08
C GLY A 387 8.91 3.13 -23.49
N SER A 388 9.83 2.96 -22.54
CA SER A 388 11.03 2.16 -22.75
C SER A 388 11.46 1.48 -21.45
N LYS A 389 12.20 0.37 -21.58
CA LYS A 389 12.80 -0.39 -20.50
C LYS A 389 14.27 -0.64 -20.85
N GLY A 390 15.15 -0.49 -19.86
CA GLY A 390 16.58 -0.76 -19.99
C GLY A 390 16.90 -2.26 -19.96
N GLU A 391 18.17 -2.55 -19.71
CA GLU A 391 18.68 -3.92 -19.70
C GLU A 391 18.00 -4.79 -18.63
N SER A 392 17.66 -6.04 -18.97
CA SER A 392 17.11 -6.99 -18.02
C SER A 392 18.20 -7.46 -17.06
N ALA A 393 17.89 -7.42 -15.76
CA ALA A 393 18.83 -7.81 -14.70
C ALA A 393 19.27 -9.28 -14.81
N GLU A 394 18.38 -10.15 -15.29
CA GLU A 394 18.63 -11.58 -15.43
C GLU A 394 18.32 -12.07 -16.86
N ALA A 395 18.86 -13.25 -17.19
CA ALA A 395 18.56 -13.98 -18.40
C ALA A 395 17.20 -14.67 -18.29
N ILE A 396 16.35 -14.46 -19.28
CA ILE A 396 15.00 -15.00 -19.37
C ILE A 396 15.08 -16.30 -20.16
N THR A 397 14.60 -17.40 -19.58
CA THR A 397 14.40 -18.66 -20.32
C THR A 397 12.98 -18.70 -20.88
N PRO A 398 12.79 -18.57 -22.20
CA PRO A 398 11.45 -18.62 -22.78
C PRO A 398 10.86 -20.03 -22.63
N LYS A 399 9.54 -20.09 -22.38
CA LYS A 399 8.81 -21.36 -22.36
C LYS A 399 8.82 -22.01 -23.75
N ARG A 400 8.81 -23.34 -23.79
CA ARG A 400 8.82 -24.05 -25.06
C ARG A 400 7.60 -23.73 -25.94
N GLY A 401 7.83 -23.52 -27.22
CA GLY A 401 6.80 -23.24 -28.23
C GLY A 401 6.22 -21.83 -28.16
N THR A 402 6.80 -20.91 -27.37
CA THR A 402 6.39 -19.50 -27.40
C THR A 402 7.09 -18.74 -28.52
N VAL A 403 6.50 -17.60 -28.89
CA VAL A 403 7.08 -16.68 -29.88
C VAL A 403 8.50 -16.26 -29.47
N ASP A 404 8.76 -16.01 -28.18
CA ASP A 404 10.10 -15.68 -27.68
C ASP A 404 11.12 -16.82 -27.84
N GLU A 405 10.78 -18.08 -27.50
CA GLU A 405 11.71 -19.21 -27.71
C GLU A 405 12.05 -19.32 -29.20
N GLU A 406 11.02 -19.21 -30.02
CA GLU A 406 11.11 -19.39 -31.45
C GLU A 406 11.87 -18.26 -32.16
N THR A 407 11.76 -17.03 -31.64
CA THR A 407 12.61 -15.89 -32.05
C THR A 407 14.07 -16.17 -31.69
N VAL A 408 14.36 -16.63 -30.47
CA VAL A 408 15.73 -16.93 -30.04
C VAL A 408 16.34 -18.04 -30.91
N LEU A 409 15.59 -19.09 -31.22
CA LEU A 409 16.06 -20.15 -32.12
C LEU A 409 16.34 -19.65 -33.54
N ALA A 410 15.54 -18.71 -34.05
CA ALA A 410 15.79 -18.07 -35.34
C ALA A 410 17.06 -17.19 -35.31
N ALA A 411 17.23 -16.35 -34.28
CA ALA A 411 18.45 -15.54 -34.11
C ALA A 411 19.71 -16.40 -33.99
N CYS A 412 19.60 -17.54 -33.31
CA CYS A 412 20.68 -18.51 -33.17
C CYS A 412 20.97 -19.33 -34.44
N GLY A 413 20.23 -19.13 -35.53
CA GLY A 413 20.43 -19.86 -36.79
C GLY A 413 19.93 -21.30 -36.77
N SER A 414 19.28 -21.72 -35.69
CA SER A 414 18.65 -23.05 -35.56
C SER A 414 17.37 -23.17 -36.38
N ARG A 415 16.80 -22.03 -36.81
CA ARG A 415 15.69 -21.96 -37.78
C ARG A 415 16.00 -20.99 -38.89
N LYS A 416 15.48 -21.26 -40.08
CA LYS A 416 15.57 -20.31 -41.21
C LYS A 416 14.61 -19.16 -40.98
N PHE A 417 15.09 -17.94 -41.21
CA PHE A 417 14.20 -16.78 -41.24
C PHE A 417 13.15 -16.91 -42.34
N GLY A 418 11.96 -16.36 -42.06
CA GLY A 418 10.89 -16.21 -43.03
C GLY A 418 11.18 -15.14 -44.09
N LYS A 419 10.09 -14.67 -44.72
CA LYS A 419 10.09 -13.65 -45.76
C LYS A 419 10.74 -12.34 -45.27
N LEU A 420 11.40 -11.63 -46.18
CA LEU A 420 11.92 -10.28 -45.96
C LEU A 420 10.78 -9.26 -46.09
N PHE A 421 10.77 -8.27 -45.21
CA PHE A 421 9.81 -7.18 -45.17
C PHE A 421 10.55 -5.84 -45.14
N GLU A 422 10.10 -4.90 -45.96
CA GLU A 422 10.62 -3.52 -45.92
C GLU A 422 10.05 -2.76 -44.71
N ASP A 423 8.77 -3.00 -44.41
CA ASP A 423 8.05 -2.38 -43.31
C ASP A 423 7.39 -3.45 -42.42
N PRO A 424 7.90 -3.70 -41.20
CA PRO A 424 7.32 -4.66 -40.28
C PRO A 424 5.95 -4.21 -39.74
N ASP A 425 5.65 -2.90 -39.70
CA ASP A 425 4.35 -2.38 -39.25
C ASP A 425 3.24 -2.82 -40.22
N ALA A 426 3.47 -2.62 -41.52
CA ALA A 426 2.55 -3.02 -42.57
C ALA A 426 2.35 -4.54 -42.62
N ALA A 427 3.44 -5.30 -42.41
CA ALA A 427 3.39 -6.76 -42.35
C ALA A 427 2.55 -7.26 -41.17
N ALA A 428 2.73 -6.66 -39.98
CA ALA A 428 1.95 -6.97 -38.80
C ALA A 428 0.46 -6.63 -38.98
N ALA A 429 0.14 -5.48 -39.57
CA ALA A 429 -1.25 -5.11 -39.87
C ALA A 429 -1.94 -6.14 -40.76
N SER A 430 -1.27 -6.62 -41.81
CA SER A 430 -1.79 -7.67 -42.69
C SER A 430 -1.94 -9.03 -41.99
N PHE A 431 -1.01 -9.36 -41.09
CA PHE A 431 -1.09 -10.57 -40.26
C PHE A 431 -2.35 -10.57 -39.38
N PHE A 432 -2.65 -9.45 -38.71
CA PHE A 432 -3.84 -9.36 -37.86
C PHE A 432 -5.15 -9.21 -38.64
N SER A 433 -5.13 -8.70 -39.88
CA SER A 433 -6.35 -8.59 -40.69
C SER A 433 -6.81 -9.93 -41.29
N THR A 434 -5.88 -10.86 -41.53
CA THR A 434 -6.14 -12.17 -42.16
C THR A 434 -6.51 -13.26 -41.16
N ALA A 435 -6.27 -13.04 -39.87
CA ALA A 435 -6.60 -13.96 -38.79
C ALA A 435 -8.05 -13.83 -38.26
N LYS A 436 -8.96 -13.27 -39.06
CA LYS A 436 -10.38 -13.08 -38.73
C LYS A 436 -11.23 -14.30 -39.06
#